data_AF-E6LY49-F1
#
_entry.id   AF-E6LY49-F1
#
_cell.length_a   1.000
_cell.length_b   1.000
_cell.length_c   1.000
_cell.angle_alpha   90.00
_cell.angle_beta   90.00
_cell.angle_gamma   90.00
#
_symmetry.space_group_name_H-M   'P 1'
#
loop_
_entity.id
_entity.type
_entity.pdbx_description
1 polymer ?
#
loop_
_entity_poly.entity_id
_entity_poly.type
_entity_poly.pdbx_seq_one_letter_code
_entity_poly.pdbx_strand_id
1 'polypeptide(L)'
;MDVRTVNDHLKSIFLSGEFIPEATIRNFRIVRQEGSRQVARQIQHYNLDAIISVGYRVNSIRATQFRQMTSDFAQNASYRSDFDKFAAKSLKVRSHRDE
;
A
#
# COMPACT_ATOMS: atom_id res chain seq x y z
N MET A 1 -10.74 18.40 -15.48
CA MET A 1 -9.69 17.54 -14.90
C MET A 1 -10.38 16.30 -14.37
N ASP A 2 -10.15 15.16 -15.03
CA ASP A 2 -10.79 13.87 -14.73
C ASP A 2 -10.24 13.30 -13.41
N VAL A 3 -11.12 13.07 -12.43
CA VAL A 3 -10.74 12.57 -11.10
C VAL A 3 -10.62 11.05 -11.19
N ARG A 4 -9.47 10.56 -11.66
CA ARG A 4 -9.18 9.14 -11.70
C ARG A 4 -8.94 8.60 -10.30
N THR A 5 -9.49 7.43 -10.00
CA THR A 5 -9.33 6.81 -8.68
C THR A 5 -7.93 6.17 -8.57
N VAL A 6 -7.44 5.99 -7.35
CA VAL A 6 -6.17 5.29 -7.08
C VAL A 6 -6.15 3.90 -7.73
N ASN A 7 -7.30 3.23 -7.77
CA ASN A 7 -7.43 1.89 -8.36
C ASN A 7 -7.22 1.90 -9.88
N ASP A 8 -7.66 2.95 -10.57
CA ASP A 8 -7.48 3.09 -12.02
C ASP A 8 -6.02 3.36 -12.37
N HIS A 9 -5.32 4.15 -11.54
CA HIS A 9 -3.88 4.36 -11.69
C HIS A 9 -3.09 3.06 -11.47
N LEU A 10 -3.44 2.27 -10.46
CA LEU A 10 -2.83 0.96 -10.22
C LEU A 10 -3.03 0.00 -11.40
N LYS A 11 -4.26 -0.10 -11.93
CA LYS A 11 -4.55 -0.90 -13.13
C LYS A 11 -3.70 -0.45 -14.32
N SER A 12 -3.59 0.86 -14.55
CA SER A 12 -2.77 1.39 -15.65
C SER A 12 -1.29 1.07 -15.50
N ILE A 13 -0.75 1.10 -14.27
CA ILE A 13 0.66 0.74 -13.99
C ILE A 13 0.90 -0.74 -14.28
N PHE A 14 0.02 -1.62 -13.82
CA PHE A 14 0.11 -3.06 -14.12
C PHE A 14 -0.04 -3.35 -15.62
N LEU A 15 -0.97 -2.67 -16.31
CA LEU A 15 -1.14 -2.80 -17.76
C LEU A 15 0.08 -2.32 -18.56
N SER A 16 0.83 -1.35 -18.05
CA SER A 16 2.09 -0.93 -18.68
C SER A 16 3.24 -1.93 -18.49
N GLY A 17 3.05 -3.01 -17.72
CA GLY A 17 4.08 -4.02 -17.45
C GLY A 17 5.19 -3.55 -16.52
N GLU A 18 5.03 -2.38 -15.89
CA GLU A 18 6.02 -1.77 -14.99
C GLU A 18 6.13 -2.54 -13.66
N PHE A 19 5.05 -3.23 -13.25
CA PHE A 19 5.01 -4.10 -12.07
C PHE A 19 4.26 -5.39 -12.36
N ILE A 20 4.72 -6.47 -11.72
CA ILE A 20 4.03 -7.77 -11.71
C ILE A 20 3.06 -7.80 -10.52
N PRO A 21 1.73 -7.85 -10.74
CA PRO A 21 0.73 -7.75 -9.66
C PRO A 21 0.96 -8.74 -8.51
N GLU A 22 1.38 -9.96 -8.81
CA GLU A 22 1.57 -11.04 -7.83
C GLU A 22 2.72 -10.78 -6.85
N ALA A 23 3.76 -10.06 -7.27
CA ALA A 23 4.86 -9.65 -6.39
C ALA A 23 4.53 -8.40 -5.57
N THR A 24 3.49 -7.68 -5.99
CA THR A 24 3.23 -6.30 -5.59
C THR A 24 1.97 -6.18 -4.73
N ILE A 25 1.07 -7.19 -4.78
CA ILE A 25 -0.20 -7.24 -4.06
C ILE A 25 -0.22 -8.46 -3.13
N ARG A 26 -0.60 -8.24 -1.87
CA ARG A 26 -0.92 -9.31 -0.92
C ARG A 26 -2.36 -9.17 -0.45
N ASN A 27 -3.14 -10.23 -0.55
CA ASN A 27 -4.53 -10.26 -0.07
C ASN A 27 -4.55 -10.64 1.41
N PHE A 28 -5.17 -9.80 2.23
CA PHE A 28 -5.34 -10.05 3.65
C PHE A 28 -6.81 -10.12 4.02
N ARG A 29 -7.20 -11.18 4.72
CA ARG A 29 -8.51 -11.29 5.35
C ARG A 29 -8.47 -10.56 6.68
N ILE A 30 -9.23 -9.48 6.82
CA ILE A 30 -9.43 -8.81 8.10
C ILE A 30 -10.84 -9.09 8.57
N VAL A 31 -10.96 -9.75 9.72
CA VAL A 31 -12.22 -9.89 10.44
C VAL A 31 -12.26 -8.82 11.52
N ARG A 32 -13.30 -7.98 11.50
CA ARG A 32 -13.55 -7.02 12.57
C ARG A 32 -15.00 -7.11 13.01
N GLN A 33 -15.23 -6.83 14.28
CA GLN A 33 -16.57 -6.74 14.83
C GLN A 33 -17.12 -5.34 14.50
N GLU A 34 -18.25 -5.29 13.79
CA GLU A 34 -18.98 -4.05 13.50
C GLU A 34 -20.37 -4.16 14.14
N GLY A 35 -20.55 -3.48 15.27
CA GLY A 35 -21.73 -3.66 16.11
C GLY A 35 -21.80 -5.10 16.64
N SER A 36 -22.90 -5.80 16.33
CA SER A 36 -23.13 -7.19 16.72
C SER A 36 -22.65 -8.23 15.70
N ARG A 37 -22.12 -7.81 14.54
CA ARG A 37 -21.75 -8.73 13.45
C ARG A 37 -20.24 -8.79 13.26
N GLN A 38 -19.72 -10.00 13.07
CA GLN A 38 -18.35 -10.22 12.60
C GLN A 38 -18.32 -10.03 11.09
N VAL A 39 -17.58 -9.02 10.61
CA VAL A 39 -17.47 -8.70 9.19
C VAL A 39 -16.06 -9.05 8.72
N ALA A 40 -15.97 -10.01 7.80
CA ALA A 40 -14.73 -10.35 7.12
C ALA A 40 -14.62 -9.57 5.81
N ARG A 41 -13.51 -8.85 5.62
CA ARG A 41 -13.21 -8.10 4.39
C ARG A 41 -11.88 -8.59 3.82
N GLN A 42 -11.83 -8.78 2.51
CA GLN A 42 -10.57 -8.96 1.80
C GLN A 42 -10.00 -7.57 1.48
N ILE A 43 -8.81 -7.27 2.01
CA ILE A 43 -8.11 -6.03 1.76
C ILE A 43 -6.85 -6.33 0.96
N GLN A 44 -6.71 -5.66 -0.17
CA GLN A 44 -5.50 -5.70 -0.98
C GLN A 44 -4.47 -4.77 -0.36
N HIS A 45 -3.30 -5.31 -0.01
CA HIS A 45 -2.14 -4.54 0.42
C HIS A 45 -1.16 -4.44 -0.73
N TYR A 46 -0.81 -3.21 -1.08
CA TYR A 46 0.16 -2.91 -2.11
C TYR A 46 1.53 -2.70 -1.47
N ASN A 47 2.59 -3.19 -2.11
CA ASN A 47 3.95 -2.90 -1.67
C ASN A 47 4.26 -1.40 -1.85
N LEU A 48 5.35 -0.96 -1.22
CA LEU A 48 5.74 0.46 -1.25
C LEU A 48 5.97 0.95 -2.69
N ASP A 49 6.60 0.13 -3.53
CA ASP A 49 6.94 0.49 -4.90
C ASP A 49 5.69 0.80 -5.76
N ALA A 50 4.62 -0.01 -5.65
CA ALA A 50 3.35 0.29 -6.33
C ALA A 50 2.71 1.61 -5.89
N ILE A 51 2.73 1.89 -4.58
CA ILE A 51 2.16 3.13 -4.04
C ILE A 51 2.97 4.33 -4.54
N ILE A 52 4.29 4.20 -4.60
CA ILE A 52 5.20 5.23 -5.12
C ILE A 52 4.92 5.49 -6.60
N SER A 53 4.77 4.44 -7.42
CA SER A 53 4.48 4.57 -8.85
C SER A 53 3.15 5.29 -9.14
N VAL A 54 2.12 5.08 -8.31
CA VAL A 54 0.89 5.88 -8.39
C VAL A 54 1.20 7.36 -8.13
N GLY A 55 2.00 7.65 -7.10
CA GLY A 55 2.48 9.00 -6.80
C GLY A 55 3.23 9.67 -7.95
N TYR A 56 3.97 8.93 -8.76
CA TYR A 56 4.62 9.45 -9.97
C TYR A 56 3.67 9.65 -11.15
N ARG A 57 2.62 8.82 -11.29
CA ARG A 57 1.64 8.92 -12.39
C ARG A 57 0.58 10.01 -12.17
N VAL A 58 0.34 10.44 -10.93
CA VAL A 58 -0.62 11.50 -10.62
C VAL A 58 0.03 12.88 -10.78
N ASN A 59 -0.63 13.76 -11.54
CA ASN A 59 -0.20 15.14 -11.73
C ASN A 59 -1.00 16.08 -10.82
N SER A 60 -0.61 16.17 -9.56
CA SER A 60 -1.19 17.13 -8.60
C SER A 60 -0.13 17.69 -7.66
N ILE A 61 -0.40 18.85 -7.05
CA ILE A 61 0.47 19.47 -6.03
C ILE A 61 0.72 18.50 -4.87
N ARG A 62 -0.32 17.77 -4.45
CA ARG A 62 -0.21 16.73 -3.40
C ARG A 62 0.69 15.57 -3.85
N ALA A 63 0.60 15.14 -5.12
CA ALA A 63 1.49 14.11 -5.65
C ALA A 63 2.95 14.59 -5.71
N THR A 64 3.19 15.87 -6.01
CA THR A 64 4.54 16.46 -5.96
C THR A 64 5.11 16.47 -4.54
N GLN A 65 4.32 16.89 -3.55
CA GLN A 65 4.73 16.82 -2.14
C GLN A 65 5.02 15.37 -1.70
N PHE A 66 4.17 14.43 -2.11
CA PHE A 66 4.37 13.01 -1.84
C PHE A 66 5.67 12.48 -2.46
N ARG A 67 5.98 12.85 -3.71
CA ARG A 67 7.25 12.49 -4.38
C ARG A 67 8.47 13.04 -3.64
N GLN A 68 8.41 14.29 -3.16
CA GLN A 68 9.50 14.90 -2.38
C GLN A 68 9.73 14.15 -1.08
N MET A 69 8.67 13.87 -0.31
CA MET A 69 8.76 13.10 0.94
C MET A 69 9.28 11.68 0.70
N THR A 70 8.82 11.03 -0.36
CA THR A 70 9.25 9.66 -0.71
C THR A 70 10.71 9.63 -1.13
N SER A 71 11.17 10.63 -1.88
CA SER A 71 12.56 10.72 -2.33
C SER A 71 13.50 10.89 -1.13
N ASP A 72 13.12 11.70 -0.15
CA ASP A 72 13.83 11.86 1.11
C ASP A 72 13.84 10.55 1.93
N PHE A 73 12.68 9.88 2.00
CA PHE A 73 12.56 8.58 2.66
C PHE A 73 13.43 7.49 2.02
N ALA A 74 13.48 7.43 0.68
CA ALA A 74 14.22 6.42 -0.06
C ALA A 74 15.75 6.60 0.05
N GLN A 75 16.22 7.83 0.21
CA GLN A 75 17.64 8.13 0.43
C GLN A 75 18.11 7.76 1.85
N ASN A 76 17.17 7.54 2.78
CA ASN A 76 17.48 7.26 4.17
C ASN A 76 17.16 5.79 4.52
N ALA A 77 18.22 4.97 4.56
CA ALA A 77 18.14 3.54 4.82
C ALA A 77 17.50 3.16 6.17
N SER A 78 17.55 4.06 7.17
CA SER A 78 16.95 3.83 8.49
C SER A 78 15.43 3.68 8.38
N TYR A 79 14.79 4.56 7.60
CA TYR A 79 13.35 4.58 7.47
C TYR A 79 12.78 3.35 6.76
N ARG A 80 13.50 2.82 5.77
CA ARG A 80 13.14 1.57 5.10
C ARG A 80 13.10 0.41 6.09
N SER A 81 14.09 0.33 6.99
CA SER A 81 14.12 -0.69 8.04
C SER A 81 12.97 -0.55 9.04
N ASP A 82 12.57 0.68 9.37
CA ASP A 82 11.49 0.94 10.33
C ASP A 82 10.12 0.64 9.74
N PHE A 83 9.94 0.88 8.43
CA PHE A 83 8.72 0.49 7.72
C PHE A 83 8.60 -1.03 7.60
N ASP A 84 9.70 -1.73 7.30
CA ASP A 84 9.72 -3.19 7.27
C ASP A 84 9.43 -3.79 8.66
N LYS A 85 9.98 -3.20 9.74
CA LYS A 85 9.67 -3.57 11.12
C LYS A 85 8.20 -3.30 11.46
N PHE A 86 7.64 -2.18 11.03
CA PHE A 86 6.23 -1.84 11.24
C PHE A 86 5.31 -2.84 10.51
N ALA A 87 5.62 -3.18 9.26
CA ALA A 87 4.90 -4.18 8.49
C ALA A 87 4.98 -5.56 9.16
N ALA A 88 6.17 -5.99 9.59
CA ALA A 88 6.38 -7.25 10.29
C ALA A 88 5.66 -7.31 11.64
N LYS A 89 5.67 -6.22 12.43
CA LYS A 89 4.95 -6.11 13.70
C LYS A 89 3.43 -6.18 13.49
N SER A 90 2.93 -5.57 12.41
CA SER A 90 1.52 -5.63 12.02
C SER A 90 1.06 -7.04 11.65
N LEU A 91 1.96 -7.86 11.08
CA LEU A 91 1.73 -9.29 10.85
C LEU A 91 1.80 -10.09 12.16
N LYS A 92 2.78 -9.82 13.04
CA LYS A 92 2.98 -10.57 14.30
C LYS A 92 1.88 -10.33 15.34
N VAL A 93 1.34 -9.11 15.43
CA VAL A 93 0.22 -8.76 16.34
C VAL A 93 -1.07 -9.55 16.02
N ARG A 94 -1.16 -10.17 14.83
CA ARG A 94 -2.34 -10.93 14.40
C ARG A 94 -2.25 -12.45 14.64
N SER A 95 -1.05 -13.00 14.88
CA SER A 95 -0.85 -14.43 15.16
C SER A 95 -1.18 -14.85 16.60
N HIS A 96 -1.34 -13.89 17.52
CA HIS A 96 -1.63 -14.13 18.95
C HIS A 96 -3.12 -13.97 19.29
N ARG A 97 -4.01 -13.91 18.28
CA ARG A 97 -5.46 -13.75 18.47
C ARG A 97 -6.27 -14.93 17.92
N ASP A 98 -5.57 -16.00 17.53
CA ASP A 98 -6.13 -17.26 17.03
C ASP A 98 -5.77 -18.45 17.96
N GLU A 99 -5.43 -18.19 19.24
CA GLU A 99 -5.32 -19.17 20.33
C GLU A 99 -6.42 -18.96 21.38
#